data_AF-A0A0Q0Y0X7-F1
#
_entry.id   AF-A0A0Q0Y0X7-F1
#
_cell.length_a   1.000
_cell.length_b   1.000
_cell.length_c   1.000
_cell.angle_alpha   90.00
_cell.angle_beta   90.00
_cell.angle_gamma   90.00
#
_symmetry.space_group_name_H-M   'P 1'
#
loop_
_entity.id
_entity.type
_entity.pdbx_description
1 polymer ?
#
loop_
_entity_poly.entity_id
_entity_poly.type
_entity_poly.pdbx_seq_one_letter_code
_entity_poly.pdbx_strand_id
1 'polypeptide(L)'
;MVLRSPAGRSPAGRSPAVVGQARTSTTFRAEELPFSSGAKLRDECWSELDGAVKARMEARTGPIYAWWAIVQGDDQRVKGVAFGPRGLCLAEPAIRTDHSPTYRLSSYLLREGSLRRKAIEHRPPPGPGRSRPTVGTTPGLENRYLPPPDSRAALPIKIGAPARRAFGYLPAYAQHLLQEPFLDGQEILRTEWHYEGYDNNGWPSELANYTFVLAGPAQVTVAAGSMIVPAGHTAATAHWSLACYRGDVVQRIGR
;
A
#
# COMPACT_ATOMS: atom_id res chain seq x y z
N MET A 1 5.05 -24.74 76.18
CA MET A 1 4.66 -23.34 75.97
C MET A 1 5.81 -22.64 75.24
N VAL A 2 5.48 -21.75 74.30
CA VAL A 2 6.35 -20.78 73.59
C VAL A 2 6.96 -21.22 72.25
N LEU A 3 6.48 -20.52 71.23
CA LEU A 3 6.93 -20.32 69.86
C LEU A 3 8.44 -20.05 69.70
N ARG A 4 9.01 -20.48 68.56
CA ARG A 4 10.00 -19.70 67.80
C ARG A 4 10.12 -20.21 66.36
N SER A 5 9.88 -19.32 65.41
CA SER A 5 9.97 -19.49 63.95
C SER A 5 11.39 -19.81 63.46
N PRO A 6 11.54 -20.47 62.31
CA PRO A 6 12.78 -20.40 61.52
C PRO A 6 12.63 -19.55 60.26
N ALA A 7 13.63 -18.67 60.11
CA ALA A 7 14.41 -18.31 58.93
C ALA A 7 13.72 -18.07 57.57
N GLY A 8 14.00 -16.87 57.05
CA GLY A 8 13.62 -16.36 55.74
C GLY A 8 14.12 -17.19 54.55
N ARG A 9 13.28 -17.21 53.52
CA ARG A 9 13.55 -17.75 52.19
C ARG A 9 13.65 -16.57 51.22
N SER A 10 14.81 -16.36 50.62
CA SER A 10 14.99 -15.41 49.53
C SER A 10 14.08 -15.74 48.35
N PRO A 11 13.42 -14.76 47.71
CA PRO A 11 12.62 -15.00 46.52
C PRO A 11 13.51 -15.16 45.28
N ALA A 12 13.18 -16.19 44.49
CA ALA A 12 13.77 -16.48 43.19
C ALA A 12 13.58 -15.31 42.21
N GLY A 13 14.65 -15.01 41.48
CA GLY A 13 14.71 -14.00 40.44
C GLY A 13 13.65 -14.25 39.35
N ARG A 14 12.87 -13.20 39.09
CA ARG A 14 11.89 -13.10 38.03
C ARG A 14 12.64 -12.81 36.73
N SER A 15 12.72 -13.79 35.82
CA SER A 15 13.19 -13.55 34.45
C SER A 15 12.32 -12.49 33.78
N PRO A 16 12.88 -11.43 33.19
CA PRO A 16 12.09 -10.44 32.48
C PRO A 16 11.55 -11.04 31.18
N ALA A 17 10.26 -10.78 30.93
CA ALA A 17 9.60 -11.09 29.69
C ALA A 17 10.36 -10.45 28.51
N VAL A 18 10.64 -11.25 27.49
CA VAL A 18 11.18 -10.79 26.21
C VAL A 18 10.15 -9.86 25.58
N VAL A 19 10.43 -8.56 25.61
CA VAL A 19 9.72 -7.54 24.85
C VAL A 19 9.85 -7.91 23.37
N GLY A 20 8.72 -8.16 22.71
CA GLY A 20 8.66 -8.52 21.29
C GLY A 20 9.39 -7.48 20.44
N GLN A 21 10.40 -7.93 19.71
CA GLN A 21 11.22 -7.10 18.85
C GLN A 21 10.39 -6.66 17.63
N ALA A 22 10.19 -5.35 17.46
CA ALA A 22 9.45 -4.80 16.32
C ALA A 22 10.15 -5.19 15.01
N ARG A 23 9.45 -5.93 14.14
CA ARG A 23 9.97 -6.27 12.81
C ARG A 23 9.99 -5.03 11.92
N THR A 24 11.12 -4.79 11.29
CA THR A 24 11.29 -3.69 10.33
C THR A 24 10.83 -4.11 8.94
N SER A 25 10.13 -3.24 8.22
CA SER A 25 9.75 -3.48 6.82
C SER A 25 10.95 -3.30 5.89
N THR A 26 11.09 -4.17 4.90
CA THR A 26 12.03 -3.96 3.80
C THR A 26 11.56 -2.79 2.94
N THR A 27 12.46 -1.84 2.66
CA THR A 27 12.17 -0.76 1.70
C THR A 27 12.58 -1.22 0.31
N PHE A 28 11.62 -1.25 -0.61
CA PHE A 28 11.86 -1.54 -2.01
C PHE A 28 12.37 -0.28 -2.73
N ARG A 29 13.28 -0.47 -3.68
CA ARG A 29 13.79 0.61 -4.52
C ARG A 29 12.85 0.84 -5.69
N ALA A 30 12.73 2.10 -6.11
CA ALA A 30 12.12 2.45 -7.37
C ALA A 30 12.93 1.83 -8.53
N GLU A 31 12.21 1.23 -9.48
CA GLU A 31 12.75 0.69 -10.74
C GLU A 31 12.04 1.38 -11.91
N GLU A 32 12.30 1.03 -13.16
CA GLU A 32 11.57 1.63 -14.29
C GLU A 32 10.05 1.33 -14.21
N LEU A 33 9.20 2.35 -14.38
CA LEU A 33 7.75 2.21 -14.49
C LEU A 33 7.34 2.29 -15.96
N PRO A 34 6.73 1.25 -16.53
CA PRO A 34 6.27 1.32 -17.93
C PRO A 34 5.10 2.29 -18.07
N PHE A 35 5.14 3.13 -19.10
CA PHE A 35 4.01 3.97 -19.51
C PHE A 35 3.51 3.49 -20.88
N SER A 36 2.19 3.44 -21.03
CA SER A 36 1.54 3.09 -22.30
C SER A 36 0.94 4.35 -22.90
N SER A 37 1.52 4.83 -24.01
CA SER A 37 0.94 5.94 -24.77
C SER A 37 -0.34 5.49 -25.48
N GLY A 38 -1.40 6.31 -25.42
CA GLY A 38 -2.66 6.07 -26.13
C GLY A 38 -3.62 5.08 -25.45
N ALA A 39 -3.29 4.59 -24.25
CA ALA A 39 -4.24 3.85 -23.43
C ALA A 39 -5.32 4.80 -22.87
N LYS A 40 -6.55 4.30 -22.73
CA LYS A 40 -7.64 5.05 -22.06
C LYS A 40 -7.27 5.32 -20.61
N LEU A 41 -7.61 6.53 -20.14
CA LEU A 41 -7.44 6.92 -18.75
C LEU A 41 -8.53 6.29 -17.87
N ARG A 42 -8.29 6.25 -16.55
CA ARG A 42 -9.21 5.67 -15.57
C ARG A 42 -10.61 6.23 -15.66
N ASP A 43 -10.77 7.54 -15.88
CA ASP A 43 -12.08 8.20 -15.94
C ASP A 43 -12.89 7.72 -17.14
N GLU A 44 -12.23 7.55 -18.29
CA GLU A 44 -12.84 6.98 -19.49
C GLU A 44 -13.25 5.53 -19.24
N CYS A 45 -12.32 4.70 -18.74
CA CYS A 45 -12.61 3.31 -18.42
C CYS A 45 -13.74 3.18 -17.38
N TRP A 46 -13.73 3.99 -16.32
CA TRP A 46 -14.76 3.95 -15.28
C TRP A 46 -16.13 4.37 -15.80
N SER A 47 -16.17 5.30 -16.75
CA SER A 47 -17.40 5.69 -17.42
C SER A 47 -18.00 4.54 -18.23
N GLU A 48 -17.16 3.68 -18.82
CA GLU A 48 -17.56 2.48 -19.58
C GLU A 48 -18.05 1.31 -18.71
N LEU A 49 -17.78 1.31 -17.40
CA LEU A 49 -18.38 0.33 -16.51
C LEU A 49 -19.90 0.52 -16.46
N ASP A 50 -20.63 -0.60 -16.52
CA ASP A 50 -22.08 -0.63 -16.40
C ASP A 50 -22.55 0.05 -15.09
N GLY A 51 -23.62 0.84 -15.17
CA GLY A 51 -24.15 1.57 -14.02
C GLY A 51 -24.55 0.69 -12.84
N ALA A 52 -25.09 -0.50 -13.10
CA ALA A 52 -25.42 -1.47 -12.06
C ALA A 52 -24.17 -2.10 -11.42
N VAL A 53 -23.08 -2.24 -12.18
CA VAL A 53 -21.77 -2.67 -11.64
C VAL A 53 -21.22 -1.60 -10.71
N LYS A 54 -21.19 -0.33 -11.15
CA LYS A 54 -20.76 0.80 -10.31
C LYS A 54 -21.57 0.92 -9.03
N ALA A 55 -22.91 0.88 -9.12
CA ALA A 55 -23.80 0.92 -7.96
C ALA A 55 -23.53 -0.23 -6.97
N ARG A 56 -23.26 -1.45 -7.47
CA ARG A 56 -22.89 -2.58 -6.60
C ARG A 56 -21.52 -2.40 -5.95
N MET A 57 -20.54 -1.82 -6.64
CA MET A 57 -19.23 -1.50 -6.06
C MET A 57 -19.37 -0.44 -4.95
N GLU A 58 -20.12 0.63 -5.20
CA GLU A 58 -20.42 1.68 -4.21
C GLU A 58 -21.18 1.14 -3.00
N ALA A 59 -22.16 0.26 -3.21
CA ALA A 59 -22.88 -0.37 -2.09
C ALA A 59 -21.94 -1.13 -1.14
N ARG A 60 -20.88 -1.77 -1.68
CA ARG A 60 -19.90 -2.55 -0.91
C ARG A 60 -18.78 -1.71 -0.31
N THR A 61 -18.45 -0.57 -0.91
CA THR A 61 -17.30 0.26 -0.51
C THR A 61 -17.72 1.50 0.28
N GLY A 62 -18.98 1.94 0.15
CA GLY A 62 -19.44 3.24 0.61
C GLY A 62 -18.93 4.37 -0.30
N PRO A 63 -18.83 5.61 0.21
CA PRO A 63 -18.18 6.69 -0.52
C PRO A 63 -16.76 6.30 -0.96
N ILE A 64 -16.47 6.41 -2.24
CA ILE A 64 -15.21 5.96 -2.82
C ILE A 64 -14.10 6.97 -2.48
N TYR A 65 -13.03 6.49 -1.83
CA TYR A 65 -11.84 7.27 -1.49
C TYR A 65 -10.70 7.11 -2.50
N ALA A 66 -10.59 5.93 -3.10
CA ALA A 66 -9.61 5.63 -4.13
C ALA A 66 -10.21 4.65 -5.13
N TRP A 67 -9.96 4.85 -6.41
CA TRP A 67 -10.46 3.98 -7.46
C TRP A 67 -9.61 4.10 -8.71
N TRP A 68 -9.71 3.09 -9.56
CA TRP A 68 -9.24 3.16 -10.94
C TRP A 68 -10.02 2.16 -11.80
N ALA A 69 -9.94 2.35 -13.11
CA ALA A 69 -10.41 1.38 -14.07
C ALA A 69 -9.41 1.30 -15.23
N ILE A 70 -9.25 0.11 -15.80
CA ILE A 70 -8.37 -0.13 -16.94
C ILE A 70 -9.02 -1.12 -17.89
N VAL A 71 -8.71 -1.02 -19.17
CA VAL A 71 -8.98 -2.11 -20.11
C VAL A 71 -8.06 -3.28 -19.75
N GLN A 72 -8.63 -4.48 -19.56
CA GLN A 72 -7.89 -5.68 -19.21
C GLN A 72 -8.13 -6.77 -20.25
N GLY A 73 -7.03 -7.36 -20.75
CA GLY A 73 -7.06 -8.53 -21.63
C GLY A 73 -7.44 -8.22 -23.08
N ASP A 74 -7.51 -9.28 -23.88
CA ASP A 74 -7.75 -9.19 -25.32
C ASP A 74 -9.21 -8.85 -25.66
N ASP A 75 -10.14 -9.08 -24.73
CA ASP A 75 -11.56 -8.80 -24.91
C ASP A 75 -11.91 -7.31 -24.80
N GLN A 76 -10.92 -6.45 -24.53
CA GLN A 76 -11.04 -4.99 -24.42
C GLN A 76 -12.07 -4.55 -23.36
N ARG A 77 -12.31 -5.37 -22.33
CA ARG A 77 -13.28 -5.05 -21.27
C ARG A 77 -12.62 -4.40 -20.07
N VAL A 78 -13.39 -3.57 -19.36
CA VAL A 78 -12.86 -2.76 -18.28
C VAL A 78 -12.84 -3.52 -16.95
N LYS A 79 -11.67 -3.62 -16.32
CA LYS A 79 -11.55 -3.93 -14.88
C LYS A 79 -11.73 -2.66 -14.07
N GLY A 80 -12.53 -2.72 -13.00
CA GLY A 80 -12.68 -1.63 -12.02
C GLY A 80 -12.21 -2.04 -10.64
N VAL A 81 -11.58 -1.11 -9.91
CA VAL A 81 -11.25 -1.27 -8.50
C VAL A 81 -11.72 -0.03 -7.74
N ALA A 82 -12.41 -0.22 -6.62
CA ALA A 82 -12.85 0.86 -5.75
C ALA A 82 -12.58 0.51 -4.29
N PHE A 83 -12.19 1.52 -3.53
CA PHE A 83 -11.92 1.45 -2.11
C PHE A 83 -12.63 2.59 -1.39
N GLY A 84 -13.24 2.27 -0.25
CA GLY A 84 -13.95 3.22 0.61
C GLY A 84 -14.04 2.73 2.05
N PRO A 85 -14.79 3.44 2.92
CA PRO A 85 -14.85 3.14 4.36
C PRO A 85 -15.43 1.78 4.70
N ARG A 86 -16.20 1.17 3.80
CA ARG A 86 -16.82 -0.15 4.03
C ARG A 86 -16.03 -1.30 3.42
N GLY A 87 -15.09 -1.04 2.51
CA GLY A 87 -14.47 -2.13 1.76
C GLY A 87 -13.58 -1.75 0.60
N LEU A 88 -12.88 -2.77 0.12
CA LEU A 88 -12.31 -2.84 -1.21
C LEU A 88 -13.23 -3.71 -2.09
N CYS A 89 -13.56 -3.25 -3.29
CA CYS A 89 -14.33 -4.00 -4.27
C CYS A 89 -13.64 -3.97 -5.64
N LEU A 90 -13.59 -5.13 -6.29
CA LEU A 90 -13.05 -5.30 -7.63
C LEU A 90 -14.17 -5.81 -8.55
N ALA A 91 -14.25 -5.24 -9.74
CA ALA A 91 -15.08 -5.71 -10.84
C ALA A 91 -14.18 -6.20 -11.96
N GLU A 92 -14.14 -7.52 -12.13
CA GLU A 92 -13.32 -8.17 -13.15
C GLU A 92 -14.23 -8.66 -14.29
N PRO A 93 -13.86 -8.40 -15.57
CA PRO A 93 -14.52 -9.04 -16.70
C PRO A 93 -14.54 -10.56 -16.55
N ALA A 94 -15.68 -11.17 -16.80
CA ALA A 94 -15.86 -12.62 -16.78
C ALA A 94 -16.80 -13.06 -17.91
N ILE A 95 -16.77 -14.35 -18.21
CA ILE A 95 -17.68 -15.00 -19.16
C ILE A 95 -18.49 -16.03 -18.38
N ARG A 96 -19.81 -16.04 -18.58
CA ARG A 96 -20.71 -17.04 -17.98
C ARG A 96 -20.63 -18.38 -18.74
N THR A 97 -21.27 -19.41 -18.19
CA THR A 97 -21.36 -20.73 -18.83
C THR A 97 -22.13 -20.70 -20.15
N ASP A 98 -23.01 -19.71 -20.35
CA ASP A 98 -23.73 -19.46 -21.60
C ASP A 98 -22.96 -18.57 -22.60
N HIS A 99 -21.65 -18.36 -22.35
CA HIS A 99 -20.78 -17.47 -23.12
C HIS A 99 -21.16 -15.98 -23.10
N SER A 100 -22.13 -15.56 -22.29
CA SER A 100 -22.46 -14.15 -22.16
C SER A 100 -21.41 -13.38 -21.34
N PRO A 101 -21.01 -12.17 -21.77
CA PRO A 101 -20.17 -11.29 -20.98
C PRO A 101 -20.83 -10.91 -19.65
N THR A 102 -20.08 -10.98 -18.55
CA THR A 102 -20.53 -10.55 -17.22
C THR A 102 -19.39 -9.94 -16.41
N TYR A 103 -19.70 -9.44 -15.22
CA TYR A 103 -18.71 -8.96 -14.26
C TYR A 103 -18.73 -9.81 -13.00
N ARG A 104 -17.54 -10.28 -12.61
CA ARG A 104 -17.34 -10.92 -11.31
C ARG A 104 -16.95 -9.86 -10.30
N LEU A 105 -17.73 -9.75 -9.23
CA LEU A 105 -17.45 -8.83 -8.13
C LEU A 105 -16.82 -9.57 -6.94
N SER A 106 -15.57 -9.26 -6.63
CA SER A 106 -14.91 -9.68 -5.39
C SER A 106 -14.75 -8.50 -4.44
N SER A 107 -14.78 -8.76 -3.12
CA SER A 107 -14.71 -7.69 -2.12
C SER A 107 -14.10 -8.14 -0.80
N TYR A 108 -13.45 -7.19 -0.14
CA TYR A 108 -12.95 -7.29 1.23
C TYR A 108 -13.73 -6.27 2.05
N LEU A 109 -14.73 -6.73 2.80
CA LEU A 109 -15.55 -5.87 3.65
C LEU A 109 -14.80 -5.58 4.95
N LEU A 110 -14.79 -4.30 5.32
CA LEU A 110 -14.11 -3.83 6.51
C LEU A 110 -15.05 -3.80 7.70
N ARG A 111 -14.50 -4.03 8.90
CA ARG A 111 -15.19 -3.75 10.15
C ARG A 111 -15.51 -2.27 10.20
N GLU A 112 -16.76 -1.94 10.53
CA GLU A 112 -17.17 -0.55 10.75
C GLU A 112 -16.25 0.13 11.78
N GLY A 113 -15.84 1.37 11.48
CA GLY A 113 -14.94 2.16 12.33
C GLY A 113 -13.48 1.68 12.37
N SER A 114 -13.12 0.58 11.71
CA SER A 114 -11.71 0.10 11.71
C SER A 114 -10.80 0.84 10.73
N LEU A 115 -11.37 1.58 9.78
CA LEU A 115 -10.59 2.28 8.77
C LEU A 115 -9.80 3.42 9.39
N ARG A 116 -8.48 3.28 9.39
CA ARG A 116 -7.51 4.30 9.77
C ARG A 116 -6.95 4.97 8.53
N ARG A 117 -6.77 6.30 8.60
CA ARG A 117 -6.15 7.12 7.55
C ARG A 117 -4.92 7.85 8.10
N LYS A 118 -3.84 7.85 7.34
CA LYS A 118 -2.64 8.65 7.58
C LYS A 118 -2.30 9.45 6.33
N ALA A 119 -2.33 10.78 6.42
CA ALA A 119 -1.81 11.65 5.38
C ALA A 119 -0.28 11.68 5.43
N ILE A 120 0.36 11.65 4.27
CA ILE A 120 1.81 11.72 4.09
C ILE A 120 2.08 12.81 3.07
N GLU A 121 2.79 13.85 3.53
CA GLU A 121 3.44 14.81 2.65
C GLU A 121 4.95 14.53 2.68
N HIS A 122 5.51 14.15 1.54
CA HIS A 122 6.94 13.90 1.38
C HIS A 122 7.51 14.95 0.44
N ARG A 123 8.41 15.80 0.96
CA ARG A 123 9.07 16.90 0.23
C ARG A 123 10.56 16.92 0.60
N PRO A 124 11.34 15.89 0.23
CA PRO A 124 12.77 15.87 0.54
C PRO A 124 13.47 17.01 -0.23
N PRO A 125 14.55 17.58 0.32
CA PRO A 125 15.32 18.59 -0.41
C PRO A 125 15.88 18.00 -1.72
N PRO A 126 16.18 18.83 -2.74
CA PRO A 126 16.88 18.37 -3.92
C PRO A 126 18.21 17.75 -3.50
N GLY A 127 18.40 16.47 -3.81
CA GLY A 127 19.66 15.77 -3.56
C GLY A 127 20.63 16.01 -4.73
N PRO A 128 21.95 16.07 -4.50
CA PRO A 128 22.90 16.02 -5.61
C PRO A 128 22.66 14.72 -6.37
N GLY A 129 22.22 14.86 -7.62
CA GLY A 129 21.96 13.74 -8.52
C GLY A 129 23.13 12.77 -8.46
N ARG A 130 22.84 11.52 -8.08
CA ARG A 130 23.80 10.48 -7.67
C ARG A 130 24.68 10.87 -6.47
N SER A 131 24.32 10.34 -5.30
CA SER A 131 25.27 10.22 -4.18
C SER A 131 25.49 8.76 -3.83
N ARG A 132 26.63 8.26 -4.28
CA ARG A 132 27.47 7.31 -3.53
C ARG A 132 27.51 7.77 -2.06
N PRO A 133 27.39 6.86 -1.07
CA PRO A 133 27.17 7.26 0.31
C PRO A 133 28.38 8.00 0.85
N THR A 134 28.17 9.24 1.31
CA THR A 134 29.15 9.95 2.13
C THR A 134 28.50 10.23 3.47
N VAL A 135 29.10 9.63 4.49
CA VAL A 135 28.83 9.87 5.91
C VAL A 135 29.16 11.32 6.23
N GLY A 136 28.24 12.06 6.84
CA GLY A 136 28.48 13.45 7.23
C GLY A 136 27.32 14.04 8.03
N THR A 137 27.53 14.12 9.34
CA THR A 137 26.64 14.62 10.39
C THR A 137 26.43 16.14 10.32
N THR A 138 25.19 16.64 10.42
CA THR A 138 24.89 17.94 11.07
C THR A 138 23.43 17.98 11.58
N PRO A 139 23.13 18.58 12.76
CA PRO A 139 21.85 18.46 13.44
C PRO A 139 20.92 19.66 13.24
N GLY A 140 19.61 19.40 13.17
CA GLY A 140 18.57 20.41 13.38
C GLY A 140 17.54 20.50 12.26
N LEU A 141 16.49 19.68 12.35
CA LEU A 141 15.07 20.04 12.22
C LEU A 141 14.26 18.74 12.22
N GLU A 142 13.28 18.70 13.12
CA GLU A 142 12.41 17.57 13.41
C GLU A 142 11.48 17.26 12.23
N ASN A 143 12.02 16.68 11.16
CA ASN A 143 11.26 15.73 10.36
C ASN A 143 11.69 14.36 10.84
N ARG A 144 10.74 13.52 11.26
CA ARG A 144 10.98 12.11 11.63
C ARG A 144 11.42 11.33 10.38
N TYR A 145 12.65 11.59 9.94
CA TYR A 145 13.44 10.65 9.17
C TYR A 145 13.71 9.51 10.14
N LEU A 146 12.88 8.47 10.05
CA LEU A 146 13.30 7.18 10.58
C LEU A 146 14.66 6.89 9.92
N PRO A 147 15.70 6.53 10.70
CA PRO A 147 16.92 6.02 10.11
C PRO A 147 16.52 4.86 9.17
N PRO A 148 17.25 4.65 8.05
CA PRO A 148 17.03 3.46 7.23
C PRO A 148 16.99 2.25 8.17
N PRO A 149 15.93 1.42 8.15
CA PRO A 149 15.88 0.28 9.04
C PRO A 149 17.16 -0.54 8.84
N ASP A 150 17.83 -0.82 9.97
CA ASP A 150 19.00 -1.68 10.00
C ASP A 150 18.72 -2.92 9.14
N SER A 151 19.63 -3.20 8.20
CA SER A 151 19.50 -4.26 7.20
C SER A 151 19.63 -5.68 7.78
N ARG A 152 19.09 -5.92 8.98
CA ARG A 152 18.91 -7.25 9.56
C ARG A 152 17.71 -7.91 8.89
N ALA A 153 17.99 -8.64 7.82
CA ALA A 153 17.19 -9.71 7.20
C ALA A 153 15.68 -9.68 7.50
N ALA A 154 15.01 -8.55 7.25
CA ALA A 154 13.56 -8.52 7.18
C ALA A 154 13.18 -9.34 5.95
N LEU A 155 12.42 -10.42 6.14
CA LEU A 155 11.88 -11.18 5.02
C LEU A 155 10.92 -10.24 4.28
N PRO A 156 11.20 -9.88 3.02
CA PRO A 156 10.33 -8.98 2.28
C PRO A 156 8.96 -9.63 2.12
N ILE A 157 7.90 -8.81 2.17
CA ILE A 157 6.57 -9.29 1.81
C ILE A 157 6.60 -9.91 0.40
N LYS A 158 5.80 -10.97 0.20
CA LYS A 158 5.76 -11.70 -1.06
C LYS A 158 4.83 -10.97 -2.04
N ILE A 159 5.40 -10.05 -2.82
CA ILE A 159 4.73 -9.39 -3.96
C ILE A 159 5.49 -9.68 -5.26
N GLY A 160 4.77 -9.80 -6.37
CA GLY A 160 5.35 -10.06 -7.69
C GLY A 160 6.23 -8.92 -8.20
N ALA A 161 7.10 -9.20 -9.18
CA ALA A 161 8.06 -8.22 -9.70
C ALA A 161 7.39 -6.93 -10.23
N PRO A 162 6.30 -6.97 -11.03
CA PRO A 162 5.64 -5.75 -11.49
C PRO A 162 5.10 -4.88 -10.34
N ALA A 163 4.49 -5.52 -9.33
CA ALA A 163 3.98 -4.83 -8.15
C ALA A 163 5.12 -4.21 -7.33
N ARG A 164 6.24 -4.93 -7.17
CA ARG A 164 7.43 -4.43 -6.47
C ARG A 164 7.97 -3.15 -7.10
N ARG A 165 8.02 -3.08 -8.45
CA ARG A 165 8.46 -1.88 -9.16
C ARG A 165 7.59 -0.68 -8.85
N ALA A 166 6.27 -0.83 -8.96
CA ALA A 166 5.33 0.24 -8.63
C ALA A 166 5.41 0.63 -7.15
N PHE A 167 5.52 -0.34 -6.26
CA PHE A 167 5.60 -0.11 -4.80
C PHE A 167 6.87 0.64 -4.38
N GLY A 168 7.99 0.39 -5.06
CA GLY A 168 9.29 0.99 -4.75
C GLY A 168 9.36 2.51 -4.92
N TYR A 169 8.39 3.11 -5.64
CA TYR A 169 8.28 4.56 -5.79
C TYR A 169 7.71 5.28 -4.57
N LEU A 170 6.96 4.56 -3.72
CA LEU A 170 6.39 5.14 -2.53
C LEU A 170 7.50 5.59 -1.57
N PRO A 171 7.32 6.72 -0.85
CA PRO A 171 8.19 7.10 0.25
C PRO A 171 8.34 5.95 1.26
N ALA A 172 9.53 5.79 1.86
CA ALA A 172 9.81 4.67 2.76
C ALA A 172 8.78 4.51 3.89
N TYR A 173 8.27 5.64 4.43
CA TYR A 173 7.24 5.60 5.46
C TYR A 173 5.89 5.09 4.93
N ALA A 174 5.50 5.43 3.70
CA ALA A 174 4.31 4.86 3.07
C ALA A 174 4.48 3.36 2.82
N GLN A 175 5.65 2.94 2.33
CA GLN A 175 5.98 1.52 2.17
C GLN A 175 5.89 0.75 3.49
N HIS A 176 6.36 1.35 4.58
CA HIS A 176 6.26 0.75 5.91
C HIS A 176 4.80 0.57 6.34
N LEU A 177 3.98 1.62 6.25
CA LEU A 177 2.56 1.55 6.65
C LEU A 177 1.75 0.52 5.86
N LEU A 178 2.06 0.34 4.58
CA LEU A 178 1.39 -0.67 3.75
C LEU A 178 1.86 -2.09 4.10
N GLN A 179 3.13 -2.27 4.47
CA GLN A 179 3.70 -3.59 4.78
C GLN A 179 3.42 -4.07 6.19
N GLU A 180 3.33 -3.15 7.16
CA GLU A 180 3.29 -3.47 8.59
C GLU A 180 2.29 -4.58 8.97
N PRO A 181 1.06 -4.63 8.41
CA PRO A 181 0.13 -5.71 8.73
C PRO A 181 0.53 -7.11 8.21
N PHE A 182 1.49 -7.19 7.29
CA PHE A 182 1.90 -8.42 6.61
C PHE A 182 3.28 -8.93 7.04
N LEU A 183 3.98 -8.20 7.92
CA LEU A 183 5.33 -8.56 8.37
C LEU A 183 5.37 -9.79 9.30
N ASP A 184 4.23 -10.13 9.93
CA ASP A 184 4.10 -11.27 10.83
C ASP A 184 3.63 -12.54 10.12
N GLY A 185 3.82 -12.62 8.80
CA GLY A 185 3.52 -13.81 8.00
C GLY A 185 2.07 -13.91 7.53
N GLN A 186 1.26 -12.85 7.73
CA GLN A 186 -0.06 -12.76 7.10
C GLN A 186 0.10 -12.81 5.58
N GLU A 187 -0.64 -13.70 4.94
CA GLU A 187 -0.64 -13.83 3.48
C GLU A 187 -1.26 -12.60 2.80
N ILE A 188 -0.61 -12.15 1.73
CA ILE A 188 -1.16 -11.17 0.80
C ILE A 188 -1.92 -11.96 -0.28
N LEU A 189 -3.24 -11.83 -0.27
CA LEU A 189 -4.13 -12.55 -1.18
C LEU A 189 -4.36 -11.78 -2.48
N ARG A 190 -4.30 -10.44 -2.42
CA ARG A 190 -4.40 -9.57 -3.59
C ARG A 190 -3.40 -8.43 -3.50
N THR A 191 -2.83 -8.12 -4.65
CA THR A 191 -1.98 -6.95 -4.88
C THR A 191 -2.50 -6.27 -6.13
N GLU A 192 -2.88 -5.02 -5.99
CA GLU A 192 -3.56 -4.25 -7.03
C GLU A 192 -2.96 -2.84 -7.04
N TRP A 193 -2.69 -2.30 -8.21
CA TRP A 193 -2.10 -0.96 -8.32
C TRP A 193 -2.46 -0.33 -9.66
N HIS A 194 -2.40 0.99 -9.68
CA HIS A 194 -2.61 1.79 -10.87
C HIS A 194 -1.87 3.11 -10.74
N TYR A 195 -1.38 3.63 -11.86
CA TYR A 195 -0.84 4.96 -11.92
C TYR A 195 -1.09 5.58 -13.29
N GLU A 196 -1.21 6.91 -13.29
CA GLU A 196 -1.34 7.74 -14.47
C GLU A 196 -0.51 8.98 -14.29
N GLY A 197 0.06 9.46 -15.39
CA GLY A 197 0.77 10.71 -15.41
C GLY A 197 1.67 10.79 -16.62
N TYR A 198 2.73 11.56 -16.47
CA TYR A 198 3.67 11.87 -17.53
C TYR A 198 5.03 11.26 -17.21
N ASP A 199 5.67 10.74 -18.24
CA ASP A 199 7.06 10.35 -18.17
C ASP A 199 7.95 11.40 -18.86
N ASN A 200 9.23 11.32 -18.56
CA ASN A 200 10.30 12.01 -19.25
C ASN A 200 11.41 10.99 -19.49
N ASN A 201 11.45 10.43 -20.70
CA ASN A 201 12.39 9.38 -21.11
C ASN A 201 12.32 8.12 -20.22
N GLY A 202 11.12 7.56 -20.01
CA GLY A 202 10.92 6.31 -19.27
C GLY A 202 10.94 6.46 -17.74
N TRP A 203 11.11 7.67 -17.21
CA TRP A 203 10.99 7.98 -15.77
C TRP A 203 9.79 8.87 -15.51
N PRO A 204 8.97 8.59 -14.49
CA PRO A 204 7.83 9.45 -14.16
C PRO A 204 8.31 10.84 -13.76
N SER A 205 7.85 11.86 -14.49
CA SER A 205 7.99 13.27 -14.10
C SER A 205 6.81 13.70 -13.22
N GLU A 206 5.66 13.07 -13.42
CA GLU A 206 4.45 13.26 -12.64
C GLU A 206 3.63 11.97 -12.62
N LEU A 207 3.07 11.63 -11.46
CA LEU A 207 1.95 10.70 -11.34
C LEU A 207 0.76 11.47 -10.79
N ALA A 208 -0.12 11.94 -11.68
CA ALA A 208 -1.35 12.65 -11.32
C ALA A 208 -2.28 11.76 -10.48
N ASN A 209 -2.27 10.46 -10.74
CA ASN A 209 -2.91 9.45 -9.93
C ASN A 209 -1.95 8.30 -9.64
N TYR A 210 -1.89 7.88 -8.38
CA TYR A 210 -1.21 6.67 -7.95
C TYR A 210 -2.08 5.98 -6.92
N THR A 211 -2.34 4.69 -7.09
CA THR A 211 -2.98 3.84 -6.09
C THR A 211 -2.25 2.51 -5.97
N PHE A 212 -2.05 2.04 -4.75
CA PHE A 212 -1.49 0.73 -4.46
C PHE A 212 -2.25 0.07 -3.32
N VAL A 213 -2.60 -1.21 -3.48
CA VAL A 213 -3.43 -1.98 -2.57
C VAL A 213 -2.75 -3.30 -2.24
N LEU A 214 -2.71 -3.62 -0.95
CA LEU A 214 -2.42 -4.96 -0.45
C LEU A 214 -3.63 -5.43 0.36
N ALA A 215 -4.18 -6.58 0.01
CA ALA A 215 -5.29 -7.18 0.74
C ALA A 215 -4.95 -8.61 1.15
N GLY A 216 -5.16 -8.91 2.43
CA GLY A 216 -5.05 -10.25 2.99
C GLY A 216 -6.33 -10.66 3.71
N PRO A 217 -6.30 -11.77 4.45
CA PRO A 217 -7.50 -12.29 5.11
C PRO A 217 -8.01 -11.39 6.25
N ALA A 218 -7.12 -10.66 6.94
CA ALA A 218 -7.48 -9.86 8.11
C ALA A 218 -7.35 -8.35 7.90
N GLN A 219 -6.65 -7.91 6.85
CA GLN A 219 -6.27 -6.51 6.67
C GLN A 219 -6.27 -6.12 5.20
N VAL A 220 -6.69 -4.89 4.92
CA VAL A 220 -6.45 -4.19 3.65
C VAL A 220 -5.66 -2.93 3.95
N THR A 221 -4.61 -2.69 3.17
CA THR A 221 -3.88 -1.41 3.17
C THR A 221 -3.91 -0.79 1.78
N VAL A 222 -4.10 0.53 1.71
CA VAL A 222 -4.15 1.28 0.46
C VAL A 222 -3.27 2.53 0.57
N ALA A 223 -2.45 2.83 -0.44
CA ALA A 223 -1.89 4.16 -0.64
C ALA A 223 -2.57 4.77 -1.86
N ALA A 224 -3.04 6.01 -1.75
CA ALA A 224 -3.61 6.74 -2.88
C ALA A 224 -3.19 8.20 -2.84
N GLY A 225 -2.87 8.78 -3.99
CA GLY A 225 -2.51 10.19 -4.11
C GLY A 225 -1.73 10.50 -5.38
N SER A 226 -0.83 11.46 -5.31
CA SER A 226 -0.06 11.95 -6.46
C SER A 226 1.41 12.16 -6.14
N MET A 227 2.20 12.24 -7.21
CA MET A 227 3.62 12.52 -7.17
C MET A 227 3.98 13.53 -8.25
N ILE A 228 4.88 14.45 -7.93
CA ILE A 228 5.54 15.31 -8.92
C ILE A 228 7.06 15.24 -8.70
N VAL A 229 7.84 15.37 -9.77
CA VAL A 229 9.29 15.58 -9.71
C VAL A 229 9.57 17.03 -10.09
N PRO A 230 9.79 17.92 -9.10
CA PRO A 230 10.09 19.32 -9.40
C PRO A 230 11.40 19.47 -10.17
N ALA A 231 11.61 20.65 -10.77
CA ALA A 231 12.88 21.00 -11.37
C ALA A 231 14.04 20.87 -10.35
N GLY A 232 15.13 20.23 -10.77
CA GLY A 232 16.28 19.94 -9.90
C GLY A 232 16.11 18.70 -9.00
N HIS A 233 14.96 18.02 -9.05
CA HIS A 233 14.73 16.77 -8.34
C HIS A 233 14.83 15.55 -9.26
N THR A 234 14.89 14.38 -8.66
CA THR A 234 14.81 13.08 -9.33
C THR A 234 13.62 12.29 -8.79
N ALA A 235 13.30 11.14 -9.37
CA ALA A 235 12.29 10.23 -8.80
C ALA A 235 12.56 9.88 -7.32
N ALA A 236 13.83 9.79 -6.91
CA ALA A 236 14.20 9.51 -5.53
C ALA A 236 13.95 10.68 -4.57
N THR A 237 13.89 11.91 -5.08
CA THR A 237 13.57 13.12 -4.32
C THR A 237 12.22 13.72 -4.75
N ALA A 238 11.35 12.88 -5.30
CA ALA A 238 10.03 13.28 -5.75
C ALA A 238 9.16 13.74 -4.58
N HIS A 239 8.24 14.64 -4.91
CA HIS A 239 7.28 15.20 -3.96
C HIS A 239 5.99 14.38 -4.00
N TRP A 240 5.60 13.80 -2.87
CA TRP A 240 4.39 12.98 -2.76
C TRP A 240 3.33 13.59 -1.85
N SER A 241 2.09 13.65 -2.31
CA SER A 241 0.91 13.85 -1.46
C SER A 241 0.11 12.56 -1.47
N LEU A 242 0.04 11.87 -0.33
CA LEU A 242 -0.56 10.55 -0.21
C LEU A 242 -1.51 10.47 0.99
N ALA A 243 -2.53 9.64 0.85
CA ALA A 243 -3.28 9.07 1.95
C ALA A 243 -3.02 7.57 2.01
N CYS A 244 -2.49 7.10 3.14
CA CYS A 244 -2.39 5.69 3.48
C CYS A 244 -3.57 5.29 4.34
N TYR A 245 -4.19 4.16 4.00
CA TYR A 245 -5.35 3.61 4.67
C TYR A 245 -5.04 2.20 5.17
N ARG A 246 -5.61 1.85 6.32
CA ARG A 246 -5.58 0.48 6.86
C ARG A 246 -6.94 0.15 7.47
N GLY A 247 -7.54 -0.96 7.08
CA GLY A 247 -8.81 -1.44 7.63
C GLY A 247 -8.79 -2.92 7.97
N ASP A 248 -9.57 -3.30 8.98
CA ASP A 248 -9.69 -4.70 9.41
C ASP A 248 -10.75 -5.41 8.58
N VAL A 249 -10.39 -6.54 7.95
CA VAL A 249 -11.32 -7.32 7.14
C VAL A 249 -12.19 -8.21 8.03
N VAL A 250 -13.51 -8.15 7.83
CA VAL A 250 -14.49 -9.02 8.51
C VAL A 250 -15.04 -10.10 7.59
N GLN A 251 -15.10 -9.81 6.29
CA GLN A 251 -15.67 -10.73 5.32
C GLN A 251 -15.00 -10.56 3.96
N ARG A 252 -14.81 -11.68 3.28
CA ARG A 252 -14.45 -11.72 1.86
C ARG A 252 -15.63 -12.25 1.06
N ILE A 253 -15.89 -11.61 -0.07
CA ILE A 253 -16.92 -12.01 -1.04
C ILE A 253 -16.22 -12.29 -2.37
N GLY A 254 -16.51 -13.42 -3.02
CA GLY A 254 -15.80 -13.84 -4.23
C GLY A 254 -14.44 -14.48 -3.92
N ARG A 255 -13.55 -14.55 -4.93
CA ARG A 255 -12.19 -15.12 -4.78
C ARG A 255 -11.20 -14.09 -4.22
#